data_AF-A0AAP9EWW1-F1
#
_entry.id   AF-A0AAP9EWW1-F1
#
_cell.length_a   1.000
_cell.length_b   1.000
_cell.length_c   1.000
_cell.angle_alpha   90.00
_cell.angle_beta   90.00
_cell.angle_gamma   90.00
#
_symmetry.space_group_name_H-M   'P 1'
#
loop_
_entity.id
_entity.type
_entity.pdbx_description
1 polymer ?
#
loop_
_entity_poly.entity_id
_entity_poly.type
_entity_poly.pdbx_seq_one_letter_code
_entity_poly.pdbx_strand_id
1 'polypeptide(L)'
;MCDHQTSPQTTTVSKVLCGLNVEIFTYPSGEVLLRTVDAYPVNRNDWHGPYADAAQAEADFVDRHALPVLTPADVRRRRLNGTLSKTHEYGEMILAFHRWTGATCLTPFIVRPEARA
;
A
#
# COMPACT_ATOMS: atom_id res chain seq x y z
N MET A 1 28.07 29.24 30.61
CA MET A 1 26.83 28.48 30.44
C MET A 1 26.62 28.34 28.95
N CYS A 2 26.81 27.14 28.40
CA CYS A 2 26.61 26.86 26.98
C CYS A 2 25.27 26.13 26.87
N ASP A 3 24.29 26.78 26.26
CA ASP A 3 23.00 26.16 25.98
C ASP A 3 23.20 24.99 25.01
N HIS A 4 23.00 23.77 25.49
CA HIS A 4 22.85 22.61 24.62
C HIS A 4 21.49 22.69 23.93
N GLN A 5 21.45 23.32 22.75
CA GLN A 5 20.36 23.11 21.81
C GLN A 5 20.30 21.61 21.49
N THR A 6 19.33 20.93 22.10
CA THR A 6 18.99 19.55 21.75
C THR A 6 18.35 19.61 20.38
N SER A 7 19.08 19.26 19.32
CA SER A 7 18.48 19.07 18.00
C SER A 7 17.28 18.14 18.15
N PRO A 8 16.10 18.51 17.62
CA PRO A 8 14.93 17.67 17.80
C PRO A 8 15.18 16.31 17.13
N GLN A 9 15.06 15.25 17.92
CA GLN A 9 15.36 13.89 17.49
C GLN A 9 14.30 13.42 16.49
N THR A 10 14.73 13.18 15.26
CA THR A 10 13.95 12.43 14.28
C THR A 10 13.84 10.98 14.73
N THR A 11 12.64 10.43 14.74
CA THR A 11 12.41 9.03 15.11
C THR A 11 11.95 8.23 13.90
N THR A 12 12.62 7.11 13.63
CA THR A 12 12.17 6.11 12.65
C THR A 12 11.69 4.87 13.38
N VAL A 13 10.49 4.39 13.06
CA VAL A 13 9.92 3.16 13.60
C VAL A 13 9.68 2.18 12.46
N SER A 14 10.11 0.94 12.63
CA SER A 14 9.82 -0.15 11.70
C SER A 14 8.63 -0.97 12.20
N LYS A 15 7.71 -1.33 11.30
CA LYS A 15 6.56 -2.20 11.62
C LYS A 15 6.12 -3.02 10.40
N VAL A 16 5.22 -3.97 10.61
CA VAL A 16 4.58 -4.75 9.54
C VAL A 16 3.17 -4.22 9.28
N LEU A 17 2.87 -3.87 8.03
CA LEU A 17 1.53 -3.50 7.55
C LEU A 17 1.19 -4.29 6.29
N CYS A 18 -0.01 -4.86 6.21
CA CYS A 18 -0.45 -5.64 5.04
C CYS A 18 0.53 -6.77 4.63
N GLY A 19 1.27 -7.33 5.61
CA GLY A 19 2.29 -8.36 5.35
C GLY A 19 3.62 -7.83 4.81
N LEU A 20 3.82 -6.50 4.80
CA LEU A 20 5.03 -5.83 4.31
C LEU A 20 5.72 -5.09 5.43
N ASN A 21 7.05 -5.11 5.43
CA ASN A 21 7.84 -4.26 6.31
C ASN A 21 7.75 -2.81 5.83
N VAL A 22 7.44 -1.90 6.75
CA VAL A 22 7.39 -0.47 6.52
C VAL A 22 8.23 0.27 7.54
N GLU A 23 8.73 1.43 7.14
CA GLU A 23 9.35 2.41 8.01
C GLU A 23 8.51 3.68 8.05
N ILE A 24 8.36 4.23 9.25
CA ILE A 24 7.66 5.47 9.53
C ILE A 24 8.66 6.43 10.13
N PHE A 25 8.96 7.51 9.40
CA PHE A 25 9.84 8.58 9.84
C PHE A 25 9.00 9.75 10.34
N THR A 26 9.28 10.25 11.55
CA THR A 26 8.58 11.39 12.14
C THR A 26 9.51 12.60 12.23
N TYR A 27 9.11 13.70 11.58
CA TYR A 27 9.77 14.99 11.71
C TYR A 27 9.54 15.58 13.10
N PRO A 28 10.43 16.48 13.56
CA PRO A 28 10.21 17.31 14.75
C PRO A 28 8.88 18.06 14.78
N SER A 29 8.35 18.43 13.60
CA SER A 29 7.06 19.11 13.46
C SER A 29 5.86 18.21 13.78
N GLY A 30 6.07 16.90 13.88
CA GLY A 30 5.02 15.88 14.01
C GLY A 30 4.58 15.26 12.69
N GLU A 31 4.95 15.86 11.55
CA GLU A 31 4.66 15.30 10.23
C GLU A 31 5.41 14.00 9.99
N VAL A 32 4.83 13.12 9.19
CA VAL A 32 5.31 11.75 9.01
C VAL A 32 5.53 11.41 7.54
N LEU A 33 6.57 10.62 7.27
CA LEU A 33 6.76 9.92 6.01
C LEU A 33 6.67 8.41 6.23
N LEU A 34 6.16 7.69 5.22
CA LEU A 34 6.07 6.23 5.24
C LEU A 34 6.66 5.64 3.96
N ARG A 35 7.46 4.58 4.09
CA ARG A 35 7.95 3.77 2.96
C ARG A 35 7.83 2.28 3.27
N THR A 36 7.81 1.44 2.25
CA THR A 36 8.15 0.02 2.45
C THR A 36 9.66 -0.15 2.52
N VAL A 37 10.09 -1.25 3.15
CA VAL A 37 11.49 -1.68 3.18
C VAL A 37 11.63 -3.01 2.44
N ASP A 38 12.73 -3.17 1.70
CA ASP A 38 13.10 -4.39 0.97
C ASP A 38 12.01 -4.93 0.03
N ALA A 39 11.15 -4.03 -0.47
CA ALA A 39 10.04 -4.42 -1.33
C ALA A 39 10.41 -4.20 -2.81
N TYR A 40 10.09 -5.18 -3.66
CA TYR A 40 10.20 -5.06 -5.11
C TYR A 40 8.86 -4.60 -5.72
N PRO A 41 8.86 -3.79 -6.80
CA PRO A 41 10.00 -3.12 -7.47
C PRO A 41 10.67 -2.01 -6.64
N VAL A 42 11.90 -1.59 -6.97
CA VAL A 42 12.71 -0.65 -6.14
C VAL A 42 12.00 0.68 -5.84
N ASN A 43 11.19 1.19 -6.77
CA ASN A 43 10.37 2.40 -6.59
C ASN A 43 9.27 2.24 -5.53
N ARG A 44 9.06 1.03 -5.01
CA ARG A 44 8.16 0.76 -3.88
C ARG A 44 8.71 1.32 -2.56
N ASN A 45 10.02 1.53 -2.47
CA ASN A 45 10.71 1.99 -1.26
C ASN A 45 10.83 3.53 -1.15
N ASP A 46 10.20 4.27 -2.06
CA ASP A 46 10.15 5.73 -1.98
C ASP A 46 9.36 6.18 -0.74
N TRP A 47 9.72 7.33 -0.19
CA TRP A 47 9.00 7.93 0.93
C TRP A 47 7.71 8.60 0.43
N HIS A 48 6.59 8.24 1.05
CA HIS A 48 5.28 8.86 0.83
C HIS A 48 4.95 9.85 1.96
N GLY A 49 4.21 10.91 1.63
CA GLY A 49 3.80 11.96 2.55
C GLY A 49 4.22 13.36 2.05
N PRO A 50 4.34 14.35 2.96
CA PRO A 50 4.14 14.23 4.40
C PRO A 50 2.67 13.97 4.78
N TYR A 51 2.47 13.20 5.84
CA TYR A 51 1.20 12.97 6.52
C TYR A 51 1.17 13.76 7.84
N ALA A 52 -0.02 14.09 8.34
CA ALA A 52 -0.16 14.86 9.58
C ALA A 52 0.34 14.08 10.81
N ASP A 53 0.15 12.76 10.82
CA ASP A 53 0.62 11.84 11.85
C ASP A 53 0.77 10.41 11.29
N ALA A 54 1.23 9.49 12.15
CA ALA A 54 1.42 8.09 11.80
C ALA A 54 0.09 7.38 11.51
N ALA A 55 -1.00 7.72 12.19
CA ALA A 55 -2.29 7.06 11.97
C ALA A 55 -2.83 7.35 10.55
N GLN A 56 -2.66 8.58 10.06
CA GLN A 56 -3.00 8.95 8.70
C GLN A 56 -2.13 8.22 7.67
N ALA A 57 -0.81 8.15 7.89
CA ALA A 57 0.11 7.45 7.01
C ALA A 57 -0.25 5.96 6.88
N GLU A 58 -0.54 5.32 8.01
CA GLU A 58 -0.94 3.91 8.05
C GLU A 58 -2.28 3.67 7.36
N ALA A 59 -3.28 4.53 7.58
CA ALA A 59 -4.58 4.42 6.95
C ALA A 59 -4.49 4.52 5.42
N ASP A 60 -3.72 5.49 4.90
CA ASP A 60 -3.47 5.63 3.45
C ASP A 60 -2.71 4.42 2.90
N PHE A 61 -1.72 3.90 3.63
CA PHE A 61 -1.00 2.68 3.23
C PHE A 61 -1.93 1.48 3.10
N VAL A 62 -2.79 1.23 4.11
CA VAL A 62 -3.73 0.12 4.09
C VAL A 62 -4.76 0.27 2.97
N ASP A 63 -5.30 1.49 2.77
CA ASP A 63 -6.26 1.75 1.68
C ASP A 63 -5.65 1.48 0.29
N ARG A 64 -4.40 1.89 0.08
CA ARG A 64 -3.70 1.68 -1.21
C ARG A 64 -3.30 0.22 -1.46
N HIS A 65 -3.25 -0.61 -0.42
CA HIS A 65 -3.00 -2.05 -0.50
C HIS A 65 -4.29 -2.90 -0.45
N ALA A 66 -5.47 -2.27 -0.35
CA ALA A 66 -6.73 -2.99 -0.37
C ALA A 66 -6.90 -3.76 -1.69
N LEU A 67 -7.31 -5.03 -1.59
CA LEU A 67 -7.57 -5.85 -2.76
C LEU A 67 -8.74 -5.29 -3.57
N PRO A 68 -8.66 -5.28 -4.91
CA PRO A 68 -9.80 -4.95 -5.76
C PRO A 68 -11.01 -5.82 -5.43
N VAL A 69 -12.19 -5.17 -5.34
CA VAL A 69 -13.47 -5.86 -5.18
C VAL A 69 -14.17 -5.88 -6.52
N LEU A 70 -14.51 -7.07 -7.01
CA LEU A 70 -15.15 -7.28 -8.30
C LEU A 70 -16.54 -7.90 -8.12
N THR A 71 -17.45 -7.56 -9.02
CA THR A 71 -18.72 -8.26 -9.16
C THR A 71 -18.53 -9.56 -9.97
N PRO A 72 -19.46 -10.53 -9.90
CA PRO A 72 -19.43 -11.69 -10.79
C PRO A 72 -19.47 -11.30 -12.28
N ALA A 73 -20.12 -10.19 -12.63
CA ALA A 73 -20.15 -9.67 -14.00
C ALA A 73 -18.78 -9.16 -14.45
N ASP A 74 -18.05 -8.45 -13.57
CA ASP A 74 -16.68 -8.00 -13.84
C ASP A 74 -15.73 -9.16 -14.10
N VAL A 75 -15.83 -10.22 -13.28
CA VAL A 75 -15.01 -11.43 -13.45
C VAL A 75 -15.28 -12.07 -14.81
N ARG A 76 -16.55 -12.26 -15.19
CA ARG A 76 -16.92 -12.80 -16.52
C ARG A 76 -16.36 -11.96 -17.66
N ARG A 77 -16.53 -10.64 -17.59
CA ARG A 77 -16.01 -9.70 -18.61
C ARG A 77 -14.49 -9.78 -18.72
N ARG A 78 -13.77 -9.79 -17.61
CA ARG A 78 -12.31 -9.88 -17.60
C ARG A 78 -11.80 -11.19 -18.17
N ARG A 79 -12.54 -12.30 -17.94
CA ARG A 79 -12.22 -13.62 -18.49
C ARG A 79 -12.35 -13.62 -20.01
N LEU A 80 -13.43 -13.05 -20.53
CA LEU A 80 -13.64 -12.91 -21.99
C LEU A 80 -12.58 -12.03 -22.65
N ASN A 81 -12.10 -11.00 -21.95
CA ASN A 81 -11.10 -10.07 -22.47
C ASN A 81 -9.64 -10.54 -22.25
N GLY A 82 -9.42 -11.73 -21.68
CA GLY A 82 -8.06 -12.24 -21.41
C GLY A 82 -7.28 -11.46 -20.35
N THR A 83 -7.96 -10.73 -19.47
CA THR A 83 -7.34 -9.89 -18.41
C THR A 83 -7.36 -10.55 -17.03
N LEU A 84 -7.70 -11.84 -17.01
CA LEU A 84 -7.58 -12.75 -15.87
C LEU A 84 -6.50 -13.77 -16.21
N SER A 85 -5.61 -14.03 -15.25
CA SER A 85 -4.63 -15.10 -15.31
C SER A 85 -4.82 -16.02 -14.11
N LYS A 86 -4.49 -17.29 -14.25
CA LYS A 86 -4.51 -18.25 -13.14
C LYS A 86 -3.08 -18.57 -12.75
N THR A 87 -2.72 -18.30 -11.50
CA THR A 87 -1.43 -18.70 -10.93
C THR A 87 -1.61 -19.97 -10.08
N HIS A 88 -0.54 -20.75 -9.95
CA HIS A 88 -0.57 -21.97 -9.15
C HIS A 88 -0.77 -21.70 -7.65
N GLU A 89 -0.25 -20.58 -7.16
CA GLU A 89 -0.20 -20.27 -5.73
C GLU A 89 -1.41 -19.47 -5.25
N TYR A 90 -1.97 -18.59 -6.08
CA TYR A 90 -2.99 -17.62 -5.66
C TYR A 90 -4.33 -17.71 -6.41
N GLY A 91 -4.47 -18.67 -7.33
CA GLY A 91 -5.69 -18.83 -8.11
C GLY A 91 -5.86 -17.76 -9.19
N GLU A 92 -7.11 -17.37 -9.47
CA GLU A 92 -7.41 -16.33 -10.46
C GLU A 92 -6.95 -14.95 -9.96
N MET A 93 -6.21 -14.24 -10.79
CA MET A 93 -5.64 -12.91 -10.55
C MET A 93 -5.93 -12.00 -11.72
N ILE A 94 -6.09 -10.71 -11.45
CA ILE A 94 -6.28 -9.69 -12.48
C ILE A 94 -5.02 -8.85 -12.66
N LEU A 95 -4.80 -8.32 -13.86
CA LEU A 95 -3.92 -7.16 -14.02
C LEU A 95 -4.62 -5.93 -13.42
N ALA A 96 -4.01 -5.34 -12.40
CA ALA A 96 -4.50 -4.15 -11.70
C ALA A 96 -3.37 -3.17 -11.39
N PHE A 97 -3.70 -1.89 -11.37
CA PHE A 97 -2.79 -0.82 -10.97
C PHE A 97 -2.67 -0.78 -9.44
N HIS A 98 -1.44 -0.87 -8.94
CA HIS A 98 -1.13 -0.86 -7.51
C HIS A 98 -0.93 0.59 -7.04
N ARG A 99 -1.91 1.11 -6.27
CA ARG A 99 -2.01 2.53 -5.89
C ARG A 99 -0.86 3.05 -5.03
N TRP A 100 -0.10 2.16 -4.40
CA TRP A 100 1.11 2.51 -3.68
C TRP A 100 2.31 2.72 -4.60
N THR A 101 2.54 1.82 -5.56
CA THR A 101 3.79 1.80 -6.36
C THR A 101 3.66 2.43 -7.73
N GLY A 102 2.43 2.66 -8.19
CA GLY A 102 2.15 3.07 -9.56
C GLY A 102 2.37 1.97 -10.60
N ALA A 103 2.68 0.74 -10.20
CA ALA A 103 2.93 -0.37 -11.11
C ALA A 103 1.64 -1.13 -11.43
N THR A 104 1.55 -1.69 -12.64
CA THR A 104 0.52 -2.68 -12.97
C THR A 104 1.03 -4.08 -12.64
N CYS A 105 0.31 -4.79 -11.76
CA CYS A 105 0.72 -6.09 -11.24
C CYS A 105 -0.42 -7.11 -11.35
N LEU A 106 -0.05 -8.41 -11.42
CA LEU A 106 -1.02 -9.49 -11.16
C LEU A 106 -1.43 -9.43 -9.68
N THR A 107 -2.71 -9.22 -9.45
CA THR A 107 -3.25 -8.88 -8.14
C THR A 107 -4.41 -9.82 -7.80
N PRO A 108 -4.45 -10.40 -6.58
CA PRO A 108 -5.63 -11.09 -6.09
C PRO A 108 -6.84 -10.14 -6.01
N PHE A 109 -8.04 -10.68 -6.00
CA PHE A 109 -9.26 -9.87 -5.87
C PHE A 109 -10.30 -10.58 -5.03
N ILE A 110 -11.25 -9.80 -4.51
CA ILE A 110 -12.40 -10.30 -3.76
C ILE A 110 -13.62 -10.24 -4.66
N VAL A 111 -14.38 -11.33 -4.73
CA VAL A 111 -15.69 -11.32 -5.41
C VAL A 111 -16.78 -11.01 -4.41
N ARG A 112 -17.58 -9.97 -4.67
CA ARG A 112 -18.77 -9.66 -3.89
C ARG A 112 -20.00 -9.56 -4.81
N PRO A 113 -21.18 -10.02 -4.36
CA PRO A 113 -22.41 -9.81 -5.11
C PRO A 113 -22.66 -8.30 -5.29
N GLU A 114 -23.32 -7.93 -6.38
CA GLU A 114 -23.80 -6.56 -6.55
C GLU A 114 -24.69 -6.19 -5.35
N ALA A 115 -24.43 -5.03 -4.75
CA ALA A 115 -25.32 -4.49 -3.74
C ALA A 115 -26.68 -4.30 -4.42
N ARG A 116 -27.70 -5.00 -3.94
CA ARG A 116 -29.07 -4.71 -4.34
C ARG A 116 -29.38 -3.29 -3.85
N ALA A 117 -29.65 -2.39 -4.78
CA ALA A 117 -30.19 -1.06 -4.53
C ALA A 117 -31.60 -1.16 -3.91
#